data_AF-A0A7C7R2S4-F1
#
_entry.id   AF-A0A7C7R2S4-F1
#
_cell.length_a   1.000
_cell.length_b   1.000
_cell.length_c   1.000
_cell.angle_alpha   90.00
_cell.angle_beta   90.00
_cell.angle_gamma   90.00
#
_symmetry.space_group_name_H-M   'P 1'
#
loop_
_entity.id
_entity.type
_entity.pdbx_description
1 polymer ?
#
loop_
_entity_poly.entity_id
_entity_poly.type
_entity_poly.pdbx_seq_one_letter_code
_entity_poly.pdbx_strand_id
1 'polypeptide(L)' 'MLMLFMGMHTSLLGPVRAGEPEWVRVADDRRSFLLEPSGRPFVPWGFNYDHDRRGRLIEDYWHQEWATVEADFEEMKQLG' A
#
# COMPACT_ATOMS: atom_id res chain seq x y z
N MET A 1 35.35 -15.16 43.46
CA MET A 1 34.00 -15.41 42.93
C MET A 1 33.41 -14.08 42.53
N LEU A 2 33.52 -13.72 41.25
CA LEU A 2 33.00 -12.47 40.68
C LEU A 2 31.96 -12.90 39.64
N MET A 3 30.68 -12.63 39.90
CA MET A 3 29.63 -12.83 38.90
C MET A 3 29.42 -11.53 38.13
N LEU A 4 29.78 -11.56 36.85
CA LEU A 4 29.44 -10.54 35.87
C LEU A 4 27.99 -10.79 35.42
N PHE A 5 27.07 -9.87 35.70
CA PHE A 5 25.73 -9.90 35.08
C PHE A 5 25.77 -9.09 33.78
N MET A 6 25.81 -9.80 32.65
CA MET A 6 25.63 -9.21 31.33
C MET A 6 24.15 -8.88 31.15
N GLY A 7 23.81 -7.58 31.20
CA GLY A 7 22.44 -7.09 31.05
C GLY A 7 21.92 -7.28 29.63
N MET A 8 21.03 -8.26 29.46
CA MET A 8 20.30 -8.50 28.22
C MET A 8 19.39 -7.31 27.92
N HIS A 9 19.73 -6.51 26.91
CA HIS A 9 18.84 -5.45 26.40
C HIS A 9 17.79 -6.12 25.52
N THR A 10 16.65 -6.46 26.11
CA THR A 10 15.48 -6.90 25.36
C THR A 10 14.94 -5.72 24.56
N SER A 11 15.21 -5.68 23.26
CA SER A 11 14.59 -4.69 22.36
C SER A 11 13.09 -4.96 22.26
N LEU A 12 12.27 -4.07 22.82
CA LEU A 12 10.80 -4.09 22.76
C LEU A 12 10.29 -3.58 21.40
N LEU A 13 10.79 -4.13 20.29
CA LEU A 13 10.19 -3.85 18.99
C LEU A 13 9.13 -4.93 18.73
N GLY A 14 7.92 -4.67 19.26
CA GLY A 14 6.73 -5.34 18.78
C GLY A 14 6.50 -5.05 17.30
N PRO A 15 5.67 -5.85 16.60
CA PRO A 15 5.39 -5.63 15.19
C PRO A 15 4.80 -4.22 15.00
N VAL A 16 5.46 -3.41 14.16
CA VAL A 16 4.89 -2.16 13.67
C VAL A 16 3.68 -2.53 12.84
N ARG A 17 2.48 -2.26 13.36
CA ARG A 17 1.27 -2.33 12.54
C ARG A 17 1.22 -1.06 11.69
N ALA A 18 1.00 -1.24 10.39
CA ALA A 18 0.60 -0.12 9.56
C ALA A 18 -0.71 0.45 10.14
N GLY A 19 -0.75 1.76 10.34
CA GLY A 19 -2.00 2.45 10.71
C GLY A 19 -3.02 2.32 9.60
N GLU A 20 -4.28 2.63 9.90
CA GLU A 20 -5.31 2.74 8.86
C GLU A 20 -4.86 3.76 7.80
N PRO A 21 -5.03 3.44 6.49
CA PRO A 21 -4.72 4.40 5.45
C PRO A 21 -5.60 5.65 5.61
N GLU A 22 -4.98 6.81 5.42
CA GLU A 22 -5.68 8.09 5.46
C GLU A 22 -6.59 8.25 4.24
N TRP A 23 -7.71 8.95 4.43
CA TRP A 23 -8.60 9.28 3.32
C TRP A 23 -7.97 10.34 2.41
N VAL A 24 -8.17 10.18 1.10
CA VAL A 24 -7.79 11.19 0.10
C VAL A 24 -8.95 12.16 -0.07
N ARG A 25 -8.68 13.46 0.07
CA ARG A 25 -9.64 14.53 -0.24
C ARG A 25 -9.07 15.51 -1.26
N VAL A 26 -9.95 16.26 -1.91
CA VAL A 26 -9.56 17.43 -2.72
C VAL A 26 -9.17 18.58 -1.77
N ALA A 27 -8.07 19.27 -2.07
CA ALA A 27 -7.63 20.45 -1.32
C ALA A 27 -8.65 21.61 -1.43
N ASP A 28 -8.64 22.53 -0.46
CA ASP A 28 -9.63 23.63 -0.38
C ASP A 28 -9.56 24.57 -1.60
N ASP A 29 -8.36 24.73 -2.17
CA ASP A 29 -8.14 25.50 -3.40
C ASP A 29 -8.51 24.75 -4.69
N ARG A 30 -8.87 23.47 -4.58
CA ARG A 30 -9.22 22.54 -5.66
C ARG A 30 -8.11 22.30 -6.70
N ARG A 31 -6.85 22.43 -6.30
CA ARG A 31 -5.70 22.27 -7.21
C ARG A 31 -4.87 21.01 -6.94
N SER A 32 -5.14 20.29 -5.85
CA SER A 32 -4.38 19.10 -5.46
C SER A 32 -5.21 18.15 -4.59
N PHE A 33 -4.61 17.03 -4.20
CA PHE A 33 -5.16 16.08 -3.25
C PHE A 33 -4.33 16.06 -1.96
N LEU A 34 -5.00 15.86 -0.83
CA LEU A 34 -4.39 15.78 0.49
C LEU A 34 -4.89 14.53 1.22
N LEU A 35 -4.06 14.01 2.13
CA LEU A 35 -4.45 13.00 3.11
C LEU A 35 -5.11 13.67 4.32
N GLU A 36 -6.20 13.09 4.81
CA GLU A 36 -6.91 13.54 6.01
C GLU A 36 -6.76 12.51 7.15
N PRO A 37 -6.32 12.91 8.37
CA PRO A 37 -6.20 14.29 8.87
C PRO A 37 -4.82 14.94 8.71
N SER A 38 -3.78 14.26 8.21
CA SER A 38 -2.40 14.78 8.27
C SER A 38 -2.14 16.02 7.43
N GLY A 39 -2.94 16.30 6.40
CA GLY A 39 -2.73 17.38 5.45
C GLY A 39 -1.54 17.14 4.52
N ARG A 40 -0.96 15.93 4.49
CA ARG A 40 0.15 15.61 3.59
C ARG A 40 -0.32 15.61 2.13
N PRO A 41 0.47 16.14 1.18
CA PRO A 41 0.18 16.03 -0.24
C PRO A 41 0.05 14.58 -0.69
N PHE A 42 -0.98 14.30 -1.49
CA PHE A 42 -1.16 13.03 -2.16
C PHE A 42 -1.00 13.22 -3.67
N VAL A 43 -0.08 12.48 -4.28
CA VAL A 43 0.14 12.46 -5.73
C VAL A 43 -0.17 11.04 -6.21
N PRO A 44 -1.28 10.82 -6.95
CA PRO A 44 -1.60 9.48 -7.43
C PRO A 44 -0.52 9.01 -8.41
N TRP A 45 0.01 7.81 -8.16
CA TRP A 45 0.94 7.12 -9.03
C TRP A 45 0.44 5.69 -9.20
N GLY A 46 0.34 5.22 -10.43
CA GLY A 46 -0.19 3.90 -10.70
C GLY A 46 -0.58 3.69 -12.15
N PHE A 47 -1.32 2.62 -12.37
CA PHE A 47 -1.74 2.15 -13.68
C PHE A 47 -3.26 2.20 -13.79
N ASN A 48 -3.77 2.38 -15.00
CA ASN A 48 -5.12 1.95 -15.28
C ASN A 48 -5.12 0.42 -15.42
N TYR A 49 -6.01 -0.26 -14.71
CA TYR A 49 -6.18 -1.71 -14.78
C TYR A 49 -7.64 -2.02 -15.15
N ASP A 50 -7.96 -1.76 -16.41
CA ASP A 50 -9.28 -1.95 -16.99
C ASP A 50 -9.32 -3.09 -18.01
N HIS A 51 -8.25 -3.26 -18.81
CA HIS A 51 -8.17 -4.28 -19.85
C HIS A 51 -6.97 -5.22 -19.72
N ASP A 52 -7.19 -6.51 -20.03
CA ASP A 52 -6.10 -7.47 -20.20
C ASP A 52 -5.38 -7.31 -21.55
N ARG A 53 -4.33 -8.12 -21.78
CA ARG A 53 -3.56 -8.11 -23.04
C ARG A 53 -4.37 -8.46 -24.29
N ARG A 54 -5.59 -9.01 -24.13
CA ARG A 54 -6.51 -9.38 -25.20
C ARG A 54 -7.63 -8.34 -25.38
N GLY A 55 -7.65 -7.28 -24.55
CA GLY A 55 -8.66 -6.24 -24.57
C GLY A 55 -9.98 -6.65 -23.92
N ARG A 56 -10.00 -7.64 -23.03
CA ARG A 56 -11.19 -7.95 -22.20
C ARG A 56 -11.26 -7.00 -21.02
N LEU A 57 -12.47 -6.62 -20.60
CA LEU A 57 -12.65 -5.88 -19.36
C LEU A 57 -12.34 -6.79 -18.16
N ILE A 58 -11.90 -6.21 -17.04
CA ILE A 58 -11.64 -6.98 -15.81
C ILE A 58 -12.86 -7.82 -15.38
N GLU A 59 -14.06 -7.28 -15.54
CA GLU A 59 -15.32 -7.95 -15.19
C GLU A 59 -15.57 -9.22 -16.02
N ASP A 60 -14.98 -9.32 -17.22
CA ASP A 60 -15.13 -10.46 -18.11
C ASP A 60 -14.34 -11.69 -17.64
N TYR A 61 -13.34 -11.53 -16.77
CA TYR A 61 -12.44 -12.63 -16.41
C TYR A 61 -12.13 -12.77 -14.92
N TRP A 62 -12.26 -11.72 -14.11
CA TRP A 62 -11.84 -11.71 -12.70
C TRP A 62 -12.43 -12.84 -11.85
N HIS A 63 -13.66 -13.29 -12.15
CA HIS A 63 -14.32 -14.37 -11.43
C HIS A 63 -13.65 -15.74 -11.69
N GLN A 64 -13.14 -15.97 -12.90
CA GLN A 64 -12.51 -17.25 -13.26
C GLN A 64 -10.98 -17.21 -13.17
N GLU A 65 -10.38 -16.02 -13.31
CA GLU A 65 -8.94 -15.82 -13.49
C GLU A 65 -8.35 -14.91 -12.38
N TRP A 66 -8.88 -14.99 -11.16
CA TRP A 66 -8.45 -14.15 -10.01
C TRP A 66 -6.93 -14.18 -9.77
N ALA A 67 -6.30 -15.34 -9.93
CA ALA A 67 -4.85 -15.48 -9.77
C ALA A 67 -4.04 -14.60 -10.73
N THR A 68 -4.58 -14.28 -11.91
CA THR A 68 -3.95 -13.33 -12.84
C THR A 68 -4.04 -11.90 -12.30
N VAL A 69 -5.20 -11.52 -11.74
CA VAL A 69 -5.38 -10.22 -11.11
C VAL A 69 -4.42 -10.04 -9.92
N GLU A 70 -4.28 -11.05 -9.06
CA GLU A 70 -3.33 -11.02 -7.95
C GLU A 70 -1.88 -10.84 -8.43
N ALA A 71 -1.46 -11.64 -9.43
CA ALA A 71 -0.11 -11.55 -9.99
C ALA A 71 0.16 -10.17 -10.63
N ASP A 72 -0.79 -9.64 -11.40
CA ASP A 72 -0.66 -8.32 -12.01
C ASP A 72 -0.51 -7.22 -10.93
N PHE A 73 -1.26 -7.29 -9.82
CA PHE A 73 -1.10 -6.35 -8.70
C PHE A 73 0.24 -6.51 -7.97
N GLU A 74 0.77 -7.73 -7.86
CA GLU A 74 2.11 -7.98 -7.33
C GLU A 74 3.20 -7.39 -8.24
N GLU A 75 3.04 -7.48 -9.56
CA GLU A 75 3.93 -6.86 -10.54
C GLU A 75 3.84 -5.33 -10.47
N MET A 76 2.63 -4.76 -10.44
CA MET A 76 2.43 -3.31 -10.34
C MET A 76 3.08 -2.70 -9.10
N LYS A 77 2.98 -3.38 -7.95
CA LYS A 77 3.62 -2.96 -6.70
C LYS A 77 5.14 -2.89 -6.80
N GLN A 78 5.77 -3.65 -7.68
CA GLN A 78 7.22 -3.58 -7.91
C GLN A 78 7.62 -2.32 -8.70
N LEU A 79 6.67 -1.64 -9.33
CA LEU A 79 6.88 -0.47 -10.19
C LEU A 79 6.58 0.87 -9.50
N GLY A 80 6.01 0.87 -8.29
CA GLY A 80 5.75 2.06 -7.47
C GLY A 80 4.42 1.98 -6.72
#